data_AF-A0A6I7X1C4-F1
#
_entry.id   AF-A0A6I7X1C4-F1
#
_cell.length_a   1.000
_cell.length_b   1.000
_cell.length_c   1.000
_cell.angle_alpha   90.00
_cell.angle_beta   90.00
_cell.angle_gamma   90.00
#
_symmetry.space_group_name_H-M   'P 1'
#
loop_
_entity.id
_entity.type
_entity.pdbx_description
1 polymer ?
#
loop_
_entity_poly.entity_id
_entity_poly.type
_entity_poly.pdbx_seq_one_letter_code
_entity_poly.pdbx_strand_id
1 'polypeptide(L)'
;MRTKIARTANGVTRFNISKARFKKIKIPIPCPDTPERSLAIQTEIVHILDTFTTHTAELTARKKQYNYYRDKLLTFEEGQVEWKTLGKVLVRTKCTKITAGQMKELHKDGAPLKVFAGGKTIAFVDFEDIPAKNINREPSVIVKSRGF
;
A
#
# COMPACT_ATOMS: atom_id res chain seq x y z
N MET A 1 -19.61 -14.22 13.54
CA MET A 1 -19.93 -14.81 14.87
C MET A 1 -20.19 -13.74 15.93
N ARG A 2 -19.27 -12.80 16.17
CA ARG A 2 -19.42 -11.69 17.13
C ARG A 2 -20.74 -10.91 16.99
N THR A 3 -21.17 -10.60 15.77
CA THR A 3 -22.44 -9.89 15.50
C THR A 3 -23.68 -10.69 15.94
N LYS A 4 -23.68 -12.03 15.80
CA LYS A 4 -24.79 -12.88 16.25
C LYS A 4 -24.84 -12.95 17.78
N ILE A 5 -23.68 -12.99 18.44
CA ILE A 5 -23.55 -12.97 19.90
C ILE A 5 -24.03 -11.61 20.45
N ALA A 6 -23.57 -10.51 19.86
CA ALA A 6 -23.97 -9.15 20.25
C ALA A 6 -25.48 -8.92 20.09
N ARG A 7 -26.10 -9.37 18.98
CA ARG A 7 -27.55 -9.29 18.77
C ARG A 7 -28.37 -10.13 19.77
N THR A 8 -27.74 -11.12 20.39
CA THR A 8 -28.35 -12.00 21.38
C THR A 8 -28.15 -11.47 22.82
N ALA A 9 -27.42 -10.36 22.99
CA ALA A 9 -27.30 -9.67 24.27
C ALA A 9 -28.54 -8.80 24.54
N ASN A 10 -28.91 -8.68 25.82
CA ASN A 10 -29.97 -7.78 26.31
C ASN A 10 -29.38 -6.80 27.32
N GLY A 11 -30.06 -5.65 27.49
CA GLY A 11 -29.66 -4.58 28.40
C GLY A 11 -29.09 -3.38 27.65
N VAL A 12 -29.32 -2.19 28.20
CA VAL A 12 -28.90 -0.92 27.60
C VAL A 12 -27.56 -0.45 28.20
N THR A 13 -27.45 -0.46 29.53
CA THR A 13 -26.22 -0.06 30.25
C THR A 13 -25.33 -1.25 30.63
N ARG A 14 -25.92 -2.43 30.89
CA ARG A 14 -25.19 -3.67 31.18
C ARG A 14 -25.67 -4.78 30.25
N PHE A 15 -24.83 -5.16 29.30
CA PHE A 15 -25.12 -6.25 28.38
C PHE A 15 -25.01 -7.60 29.08
N ASN A 16 -26.05 -8.43 28.95
CA ASN A 16 -26.08 -9.80 29.45
C ASN A 16 -26.63 -10.76 28.39
N ILE A 17 -26.13 -11.99 28.37
CA ILE A 17 -26.62 -13.07 27.52
C ILE A 17 -26.97 -14.26 28.42
N SER A 18 -28.24 -14.66 28.46
CA SER A 18 -28.65 -15.83 29.23
C SER A 18 -28.19 -17.14 28.58
N LYS A 19 -27.94 -18.18 29.38
CA LYS A 19 -27.51 -19.52 28.92
C LYS A 19 -28.47 -20.10 27.87
N ALA A 20 -29.78 -19.89 28.05
CA ALA A 20 -30.82 -20.33 27.13
C ALA A 20 -30.73 -19.63 25.75
N ARG A 21 -30.40 -18.34 25.72
CA ARG A 21 -30.23 -17.60 24.46
C ARG A 21 -28.90 -17.90 23.80
N PHE A 22 -27.84 -18.08 24.57
CA PHE A 22 -26.52 -18.46 24.06
C PHE A 22 -26.54 -19.82 23.33
N LYS A 23 -27.25 -20.82 23.88
CA LYS A 23 -27.39 -22.16 23.26
C LYS A 23 -28.04 -22.13 21.88
N LYS A 24 -28.84 -21.10 21.55
CA LYS A 24 -29.51 -20.97 20.25
C LYS A 24 -28.59 -20.44 19.14
N ILE A 25 -27.38 -19.99 19.47
CA ILE A 25 -26.43 -19.46 18.48
C ILE A 25 -25.80 -20.63 17.72
N LYS A 26 -26.17 -20.78 16.44
CA LYS A 26 -25.54 -21.74 15.54
C LYS A 26 -24.17 -21.23 15.10
N ILE A 27 -23.13 -22.04 15.36
CA ILE A 27 -21.75 -21.79 14.94
C ILE A 27 -21.45 -22.69 13.74
N PRO A 28 -20.97 -22.13 12.61
CA PRO A 28 -20.57 -22.95 11.47
C PRO A 28 -19.26 -23.68 11.80
N ILE A 29 -19.27 -25.00 11.62
CA ILE A 29 -18.09 -25.87 11.76
C ILE A 29 -17.67 -26.29 10.35
N PRO A 30 -16.39 -26.10 9.94
CA PRO A 30 -15.91 -26.39 8.59
C PRO A 30 -16.21 -27.80 8.09
N CYS A 31 -16.01 -28.82 8.93
CA CYS A 31 -16.32 -30.22 8.61
C CYS A 31 -17.15 -30.82 9.75
N PRO A 32 -18.49 -30.75 9.69
CA PRO A 32 -19.35 -31.28 10.76
C PRO A 32 -19.30 -32.81 10.87
N ASP A 33 -19.05 -33.49 9.74
CA ASP A 33 -19.03 -34.96 9.66
C ASP A 33 -17.70 -35.56 10.13
N THR A 34 -16.65 -34.75 10.28
CA THR A 34 -15.31 -35.21 10.67
C THR A 34 -14.62 -34.19 11.59
N PRO A 35 -14.74 -34.36 12.92
CA PRO A 35 -14.21 -33.42 13.90
C PRO A 35 -12.69 -33.19 13.81
N GLU A 36 -11.91 -34.24 13.56
CA GLU A 36 -10.44 -34.17 13.47
C GLU A 36 -9.99 -33.27 12.33
N ARG A 37 -10.60 -33.43 11.15
CA ARG A 37 -10.32 -32.58 9.98
C ARG A 37 -10.71 -31.13 10.24
N SER A 38 -11.83 -30.91 10.92
CA SER A 38 -12.26 -29.56 11.28
C SER A 38 -11.30 -28.88 12.26
N LEU A 39 -10.72 -29.64 13.20
CA LEU A 39 -9.71 -29.13 14.13
C LEU A 39 -8.40 -28.81 13.41
N ALA A 40 -7.93 -29.69 12.53
CA ALA A 40 -6.72 -29.46 11.73
C ALA A 40 -6.82 -28.15 10.92
N ILE A 41 -7.93 -27.93 10.21
CA ILE A 41 -8.20 -26.70 9.45
C ILE A 41 -8.20 -25.47 10.36
N GLN A 42 -8.84 -25.55 11.52
CA GLN A 42 -8.89 -24.42 12.46
C GLN A 42 -7.51 -24.09 13.03
N THR A 43 -6.69 -25.09 13.36
CA THR A 43 -5.31 -24.90 13.82
C THR A 43 -4.46 -24.24 12.74
N GLU A 44 -4.58 -24.67 11.49
CA GLU A 44 -3.88 -24.07 10.37
C GLU A 44 -4.28 -22.60 10.17
N ILE A 45 -5.59 -22.29 10.24
CA ILE A 45 -6.10 -20.92 10.17
C ILE A 45 -5.50 -20.06 11.29
N VAL A 46 -5.48 -20.55 12.53
CA VAL A 46 -4.90 -19.83 13.67
C VAL A 46 -3.41 -19.57 13.45
N HIS A 47 -2.66 -20.58 13.01
CA HIS A 47 -1.23 -20.45 12.71
C HIS A 47 -0.95 -19.37 11.65
N ILE A 48 -1.74 -19.34 10.58
CA ILE A 48 -1.63 -18.31 9.53
C ILE A 48 -1.94 -16.91 10.10
N LEU A 49 -2.99 -16.78 10.91
CA LEU A 49 -3.37 -15.50 11.52
C LEU A 49 -2.31 -14.98 12.51
N ASP A 50 -1.69 -15.87 13.29
CA ASP A 50 -0.58 -15.53 14.19
C ASP A 50 0.66 -15.07 13.40
N THR A 51 0.93 -15.72 12.26
CA THR A 51 2.01 -15.32 11.34
C THR A 51 1.77 -13.91 10.78
N PHE A 52 0.55 -13.60 10.32
CA PHE A 52 0.21 -12.24 9.87
C PHE A 52 0.33 -11.22 11.01
N THR A 53 -0.12 -11.57 12.21
CA THR A 53 -0.02 -10.69 13.39
C THR A 53 1.45 -10.34 13.66
N THR A 54 2.33 -11.34 13.65
CA THR A 54 3.79 -11.17 13.79
C THR A 54 4.35 -10.23 12.72
N HIS A 55 4.01 -10.43 11.44
CA HIS A 55 4.48 -9.56 10.37
C HIS A 55 3.96 -8.12 10.47
N THR A 56 2.72 -7.91 10.92
CA THR A 56 2.20 -6.55 11.16
C THR A 56 2.93 -5.85 12.31
N ALA A 57 3.29 -6.59 13.36
CA ALA A 57 4.08 -6.07 14.47
C ALA A 57 5.49 -5.70 14.01
N GLU A 58 6.13 -6.57 13.21
CA GLU A 58 7.44 -6.31 12.62
C GLU A 58 7.43 -5.06 11.73
N LEU A 59 6.47 -4.94 10.81
CA LEU A 59 6.34 -3.78 9.94
C LEU A 59 6.17 -2.48 10.74
N THR A 60 5.40 -2.53 11.81
CA THR A 60 5.21 -1.38 12.71
C THR A 60 6.52 -1.01 13.42
N ALA A 61 7.25 -2.01 13.92
CA ALA A 61 8.56 -1.81 14.53
C ALA A 61 9.58 -1.24 13.53
N ARG A 62 9.61 -1.74 12.29
CA ARG A 62 10.48 -1.23 11.20
C ARG A 62 10.16 0.21 10.82
N LYS A 63 8.88 0.57 10.73
CA LYS A 63 8.47 1.97 10.50
C LYS A 63 8.93 2.89 11.64
N LYS A 64 8.78 2.44 12.89
CA LYS A 64 9.25 3.18 14.07
C LYS A 64 10.78 3.35 14.05
N GLN A 65 11.50 2.27 13.73
CA GLN A 65 12.95 2.27 13.58
C GLN A 65 13.40 3.23 12.48
N TYR A 66 12.79 3.16 11.29
CA TYR A 66 13.08 4.07 10.18
C TYR A 66 12.88 5.53 10.56
N ASN A 67 11.75 5.87 11.18
CA ASN A 67 11.48 7.25 11.61
C ASN A 67 12.52 7.73 12.63
N TYR A 68 12.84 6.91 13.64
CA TYR A 68 13.85 7.26 14.64
C TYR A 68 15.21 7.56 14.01
N TYR A 69 15.70 6.69 13.12
CA TYR A 69 17.00 6.92 12.48
C TYR A 69 16.96 8.04 11.44
N ARG A 70 15.87 8.20 10.68
CA ARG A 70 15.69 9.35 9.78
C ARG A 70 15.79 10.65 10.56
N ASP A 71 15.06 10.77 11.66
CA ASP A 71 15.04 11.98 12.46
C ASP A 71 16.42 12.20 13.11
N LYS A 72 17.06 11.14 13.64
CA LYS A 72 18.42 11.22 14.19
C LYS A 72 19.47 11.64 13.16
N LEU A 73 19.41 11.11 11.93
CA LEU A 73 20.36 11.43 10.85
C LEU A 73 20.14 12.83 10.25
N LEU A 74 18.90 13.33 10.30
CA LEU A 74 18.53 14.64 9.75
C LEU A 74 18.36 15.71 10.85
N THR A 75 18.75 15.40 12.09
CA THR A 75 18.85 16.38 13.16
C THR A 75 20.30 16.86 13.21
N PHE A 76 20.48 18.16 13.00
CA PHE A 76 21.78 18.81 13.00
C PHE A 76 21.81 19.86 14.11
N GLU A 77 22.99 20.12 14.67
CA GLU A 77 23.17 21.26 15.57
C GLU A 77 23.05 22.57 14.81
N GLU A 78 22.67 23.64 15.51
CA GLU A 78 22.48 24.95 14.89
C GLU A 78 23.82 25.44 14.30
N GLY A 79 23.83 25.71 12.99
CA GLY A 79 25.03 26.10 12.25
C GLY A 79 25.86 24.95 11.67
N GLN A 80 25.52 23.68 11.93
CA GLN A 80 26.26 22.53 11.37
C GLN A 80 25.99 22.32 9.87
N VAL A 81 24.83 22.77 9.38
CA VAL A 81 24.43 22.59 7.98
C VAL A 81 23.86 23.87 7.38
N GLU A 82 24.12 24.09 6.09
CA GLU A 82 23.60 25.22 5.34
C GLU A 82 22.19 24.92 4.81
N TRP A 83 21.22 25.76 5.18
CA TRP A 83 19.85 25.65 4.67
C TRP A 83 19.73 26.30 3.29
N LYS A 84 19.42 25.49 2.27
CA LYS A 84 19.14 25.98 0.90
C LYS A 84 17.70 25.69 0.51
N THR A 85 17.09 26.64 -0.21
CA THR A 85 15.80 26.41 -0.84
C THR A 85 15.95 25.40 -1.99
N LEU A 86 14.96 24.54 -2.19
CA LEU A 86 15.01 23.52 -3.25
C LEU A 86 15.27 24.14 -4.63
N GLY A 87 14.75 25.34 -4.91
CA GLY A 87 14.98 26.02 -6.20
C GLY A 87 16.42 26.47 -6.45
N LYS A 88 17.27 26.56 -5.41
CA LYS A 88 18.71 26.84 -5.57
C LYS A 88 19.52 25.58 -5.85
N VAL A 89 19.02 24.41 -5.45
CA VAL A 89 19.74 23.12 -5.53
C VAL A 89 19.22 22.25 -6.69
N LEU A 90 17.93 22.35 -6.97
CA LEU A 90 17.24 21.53 -7.95
C LEU A 90 16.63 22.41 -9.05
N VAL A 91 16.81 21.97 -10.30
CA VAL A 91 16.13 22.56 -11.45
C VAL A 91 14.80 21.85 -11.64
N ARG A 92 13.69 22.60 -11.55
CA ARG A 92 12.36 22.05 -11.82
C ARG A 92 12.24 21.72 -13.29
N THR A 93 12.37 20.43 -13.62
CA THR A 93 12.13 19.93 -14.97
C THR A 93 10.62 19.79 -15.20
N LYS A 94 10.10 20.40 -16.26
CA LYS A 94 8.72 20.17 -16.70
C LYS A 94 8.72 18.99 -17.65
N CYS A 95 7.80 18.06 -17.44
CA CYS A 95 7.57 16.98 -18.40
C CYS A 95 7.07 17.59 -19.72
N THR A 96 7.43 16.96 -20.83
CA THR A 96 6.95 17.34 -22.15
C THR A 96 5.47 17.03 -22.25
N LYS A 97 4.68 18.02 -22.68
CA LYS A 97 3.26 17.81 -22.97
C LYS A 97 3.14 16.90 -24.19
N ILE A 98 2.67 15.68 -23.96
CA ILE A 98 2.26 14.76 -25.01
C ILE A 98 0.77 14.46 -24.84
N THR A 99 0.00 14.65 -25.90
CA THR A 99 -1.44 14.36 -25.90
C THR A 99 -1.69 12.89 -26.20
N ALA A 100 -2.88 12.38 -25.83
CA ALA A 100 -3.27 11.01 -26.16
C ALA A 100 -3.31 10.74 -27.68
N GLY A 101 -3.59 11.75 -28.49
CA GLY A 101 -3.54 11.65 -29.97
C GLY A 101 -2.10 11.41 -30.45
N GLN A 102 -1.16 12.24 -30.00
CA GLN A 102 0.27 12.08 -30.33
C GLN A 102 0.84 10.74 -29.84
N MET A 103 0.37 10.23 -28.70
CA MET A 103 0.77 8.90 -28.21
C MET A 103 0.32 7.76 -29.14
N LYS A 104 -0.86 7.89 -29.77
CA LYS A 104 -1.33 6.89 -30.75
C LYS A 104 -0.51 6.94 -32.03
N GLU A 105 -0.11 8.13 -32.46
CA GLU A 105 0.70 8.32 -33.67
C GLU A 105 2.13 7.78 -33.50
N LEU A 106 2.71 7.94 -32.32
CA LEU A 106 4.04 7.41 -31.99
C LEU A 106 4.03 5.91 -31.66
N HIS A 107 2.86 5.29 -31.51
CA HIS A 107 2.75 3.89 -31.11
C HIS A 107 3.26 2.97 -32.23
N LYS A 108 4.23 2.13 -31.88
CA LYS A 108 4.75 1.06 -32.72
C LYS A 108 4.62 -0.26 -31.99
N ASP A 109 3.93 -1.22 -32.61
CA ASP A 109 3.77 -2.56 -32.03
C ASP A 109 5.15 -3.23 -31.85
N GLY A 110 5.43 -3.68 -30.62
CA GLY A 110 6.68 -4.38 -30.29
C GLY A 110 7.89 -3.49 -29.95
N ALA A 111 7.73 -2.17 -29.92
CA ALA A 111 8.82 -1.27 -29.56
C ALA A 111 9.22 -1.39 -28.06
N PRO A 112 10.50 -1.17 -27.72
CA PRO A 112 11.05 -1.53 -26.42
C PRO A 112 10.64 -0.61 -25.26
N LEU A 113 10.28 0.66 -25.53
CA LEU A 113 9.86 1.58 -24.46
C LEU A 113 8.35 1.62 -24.31
N LYS A 114 7.89 1.43 -23.08
CA LYS A 114 6.49 1.61 -22.72
C LYS A 114 6.28 2.98 -22.06
N VAL A 115 5.56 3.86 -22.75
CA VAL A 115 5.17 5.18 -22.25
C VAL A 115 3.74 5.13 -21.73
N PHE A 116 3.51 5.73 -20.56
CA PHE A 116 2.21 5.76 -19.89
C PHE A 116 1.73 7.20 -19.71
N ALA A 117 0.43 7.43 -19.89
CA ALA A 117 -0.23 8.67 -19.50
C ALA A 117 -1.36 8.40 -18.49
N GLY A 118 -2.08 9.45 -18.09
CA GLY A 118 -3.23 9.30 -17.21
C GLY A 118 -4.29 8.34 -17.77
N GLY A 119 -4.82 7.47 -16.92
CA GLY A 119 -5.85 6.49 -17.29
C GLY A 119 -5.28 5.20 -17.90
N LYS A 120 -5.86 4.73 -19.01
CA LYS A 120 -5.48 3.48 -19.69
C LYS A 120 -4.57 3.69 -20.92
N THR A 121 -4.13 4.92 -21.18
CA THR A 121 -3.38 5.27 -22.39
C THR A 121 -1.93 4.77 -22.27
N ILE A 122 -1.53 3.89 -23.19
CA ILE A 122 -0.21 3.29 -23.27
C ILE A 122 0.28 3.40 -24.71
N ALA A 123 1.54 3.77 -24.91
CA ALA A 123 2.22 3.73 -26.20
C ALA A 123 3.54 2.96 -26.09
N PHE A 124 3.87 2.19 -27.13
CA PHE A 124 5.19 1.60 -27.29
C PHE A 124 5.95 2.42 -28.32
N VAL A 125 7.18 2.84 -28.03
CA VAL A 125 7.97 3.74 -28.88
C VAL A 125 9.43 3.29 -28.95
N ASP A 126 10.14 3.62 -30.03
CA ASP A 126 11.58 3.40 -30.10
C ASP A 126 12.34 4.55 -29.40
N PHE A 127 13.57 4.28 -28.97
CA PHE A 127 14.42 5.31 -28.35
C PHE A 127 14.67 6.51 -29.27
N GLU A 128 14.72 6.26 -30.58
CA GLU A 128 14.99 7.26 -31.60
C GLU A 128 13.79 8.20 -31.83
N ASP A 129 12.57 7.73 -31.59
CA ASP A 129 11.35 8.52 -31.77
C ASP A 129 11.14 9.53 -30.62
N ILE A 130 11.88 9.38 -29.51
CA ILE A 130 11.80 10.28 -28.37
C ILE A 130 12.84 11.38 -28.56
N PRO A 131 12.42 12.66 -28.76
CA PRO A 131 13.34 13.77 -28.83
C PRO A 131 14.28 13.80 -27.61
N ALA A 132 15.58 13.99 -27.82
CA ALA A 132 16.58 14.00 -26.75
C ALA A 132 16.22 14.99 -25.61
N LYS A 133 15.57 16.11 -25.94
CA LYS A 133 15.04 17.10 -24.98
C LYS A 133 14.03 16.52 -23.96
N ASN A 134 13.43 15.36 -24.25
CA ASN A 134 12.44 14.69 -23.42
C ASN A 134 13.04 13.58 -22.55
N ILE A 135 14.35 13.33 -22.66
CA ILE A 135 15.04 12.26 -21.94
C ILE A 135 15.94 12.90 -20.88
N ASN A 136 15.59 12.73 -19.61
CA ASN A 136 16.47 13.14 -18.52
C ASN A 136 17.45 11.98 -18.21
N ARG A 137 18.75 12.21 -18.45
CA ARG A 137 19.83 11.25 -18.15
C ARG A 137 20.57 11.56 -16.85
N GLU A 138 20.22 12.67 -16.20
CA GLU A 138 20.83 13.09 -14.95
C GLU A 138 20.09 12.50 -13.73
N PRO A 139 20.79 12.29 -12.61
CA PRO A 139 20.15 11.92 -11.36
C PRO A 139 19.07 12.93 -10.99
N SER A 140 17.82 12.48 -10.95
CA SER A 140 16.67 13.33 -10.70
C SER A 140 15.77 12.74 -9.63
N VAL A 141 15.16 13.63 -8.83
CA VAL A 141 14.23 13.25 -7.76
C VAL A 141 12.81 13.45 -8.26
N ILE A 142 12.04 12.36 -8.36
CA ILE A 142 10.64 12.41 -8.73
C ILE A 142 9.80 12.63 -7.47
N VAL A 143 9.21 13.82 -7.35
CA VAL A 143 8.30 14.13 -6.26
C VAL A 143 6.87 13.85 -6.71
N LYS A 144 6.28 12.76 -6.20
CA LYS A 144 4.85 12.49 -6.38
C LYS A 144 4.06 13.39 -5.44
N SER A 145 3.40 14.42 -5.98
CA SER A 145 2.37 15.15 -5.24
C SER A 145 1.29 14.16 -4.83
N ARG A 146 1.05 14.01 -3.53
CA ARG A 146 -0.21 13.43 -3.07
C ARG A 146 -1.22 14.56 -3.27
N GLY A 147 -2.09 14.43 -4.27
CA GLY A 147 -3.20 15.37 -4.44
C GLY A 147 -3.88 15.53 -3.09
N PHE A 148 -4.01 16.78 -2.65
CA PHE A 148 -4.89 17.13 -1.55
C PHE A 148 -6.33 17.03 -2.03
#